data_AF-A0A5L8LPM8-F1
#
_entry.id   AF-A0A5L8LPM8-F1
#
_cell.length_a   1.000
_cell.length_b   1.000
_cell.length_c   1.000
_cell.angle_alpha   90.00
_cell.angle_beta   90.00
_cell.angle_gamma   90.00
#
_symmetry.space_group_name_H-M   'P 1'
#
loop_
_entity.id
_entity.type
_entity.pdbx_description
1 polymer ?
#
loop_
_entity_poly.entity_id
_entity_poly.type
_entity_poly.pdbx_seq_one_letter_code
_entity_poly.pdbx_strand_id
1 'polypeptide(L)' 'MGFRINTNVASLNAQNNANLNSRALDNSLSRLSSGLRINSAADDASGMAIADSLRSQASTLGQAINNGNDA' A
#
# COMPACT_ATOMS: atom_id res chain seq x y z
N MET A 1 43.32 -6.10 -2.74
CA MET A 1 41.92 -6.10 -2.25
C MET A 1 41.88 -6.74 -0.87
N GLY A 2 42.18 -5.95 0.18
CA GLY A 2 42.39 -6.46 1.54
C GLY A 2 41.08 -6.78 2.25
N PHE A 3 41.02 -7.94 2.91
CA PHE A 3 39.99 -8.27 3.88
C PHE A 3 39.98 -7.21 4.98
N ARG A 4 39.01 -6.29 4.95
CA ARG A 4 38.79 -5.33 6.03
C ARG A 4 38.20 -6.10 7.21
N ILE A 5 39.03 -6.35 8.22
CA ILE A 5 38.66 -7.11 9.43
C ILE A 5 37.55 -6.40 10.23
N ASN A 6 37.50 -5.06 10.18
CA ASN A 6 36.55 -4.25 10.97
C ASN A 6 35.19 -3.99 10.28
N THR A 7 35.04 -4.30 8.99
CA THR A 7 33.79 -4.04 8.26
C THR A 7 33.43 -5.25 7.42
N ASN A 8 32.51 -6.06 7.95
CA ASN A 8 32.02 -7.25 7.26
C ASN A 8 30.94 -6.86 6.24
N VAL A 9 31.35 -6.69 4.98
CA VAL A 9 30.46 -6.32 3.87
C VAL A 9 29.36 -7.36 3.63
N ALA A 10 29.62 -8.65 3.85
CA ALA A 10 28.60 -9.69 3.73
C ALA A 10 27.49 -9.52 4.79
N SER A 11 27.87 -9.19 6.04
CA SER A 11 26.89 -8.90 7.10
C SER A 11 26.07 -7.63 6.82
N LEU A 12 26.69 -6.58 6.24
CA LEU A 12 25.98 -5.36 5.84
C LEU A 12 25.00 -5.63 4.70
N ASN A 13 25.38 -6.45 3.72
CA ASN A 13 24.47 -6.87 2.66
C ASN A 13 23.31 -7.71 3.20
N ALA A 14 23.59 -8.66 4.10
CA ALA A 14 22.54 -9.43 4.76
C ALA A 14 21.58 -8.53 5.56
N GLN A 15 22.11 -7.54 6.28
CA GLN A 15 21.29 -6.58 7.03
C GLN A 15 20.45 -5.69 6.11
N ASN A 16 21.00 -5.23 4.98
CA ASN A 16 20.24 -4.47 3.99
C ASN A 16 19.11 -5.31 3.39
N ASN A 17 19.38 -6.55 3.00
CA ASN A 17 18.36 -7.48 2.49
C ASN A 17 17.30 -7.79 3.55
N ALA A 18 17.69 -7.99 4.82
CA ALA A 18 16.75 -8.22 5.92
C ALA A 18 15.85 -6.99 6.16
N ASN A 19 16.40 -5.78 6.09
CA ASN A 19 15.62 -4.55 6.18
C ASN A 19 14.63 -4.39 5.01
N LEU A 20 15.04 -4.70 3.79
CA LEU A 20 14.15 -4.69 2.62
C LEU A 20 13.01 -5.71 2.77
N ASN A 21 13.33 -6.92 3.21
CA ASN A 21 12.35 -7.98 3.44
C ASN A 21 11.37 -7.59 4.56
N SER A 22 11.86 -6.99 5.64
CA SER A 22 11.01 -6.53 6.75
C SER A 22 10.01 -5.47 6.29
N ARG A 23 10.45 -4.50 5.48
CA ARG A 23 9.54 -3.49 4.90
C ARG A 23 8.49 -4.10 3.97
N ALA A 24 8.89 -5.08 3.15
CA ALA A 24 7.96 -5.78 2.27
C ALA A 24 6.93 -6.62 3.06
N LEU A 25 7.36 -7.22 4.17
CA LEU A 25 6.49 -7.95 5.09
C LEU A 25 5.50 -7.01 5.78
N ASP A 26 5.95 -5.86 6.30
CA ASP A 26 5.08 -4.85 6.93
C ASP A 26 4.00 -4.34 5.96
N ASN A 27 4.38 -4.07 4.71
CA ASN A 27 3.41 -3.68 3.67
C ASN A 27 2.40 -4.80 3.38
N SER A 28 2.85 -6.05 3.32
CA SER A 28 1.97 -7.20 3.09
C SER A 28 1.01 -7.41 4.25
N LEU A 29 1.48 -7.26 5.50
CA LEU A 29 0.66 -7.29 6.71
C LEU A 29 -0.35 -6.14 6.75
N SER A 30 0.06 -4.93 6.36
CA SER A 30 -0.84 -3.77 6.26
C SER A 30 -1.98 -4.04 5.28
N ARG A 31 -1.68 -4.56 4.09
CA ARG A 31 -2.69 -4.93 3.07
C ARG A 31 -3.59 -6.08 3.53
N LEU A 32 -3.02 -7.08 4.22
CA LEU A 32 -3.81 -8.17 4.79
C LEU A 32 -4.76 -7.68 5.87
N SER A 33 -4.28 -6.79 6.75
CA SER A 33 -5.07 -6.25 7.87
C SER A 33 -6.18 -5.31 7.39
N SER A 34 -5.96 -4.53 6.33
CA SER A 34 -6.99 -3.65 5.78
C SER A 34 -7.97 -4.39 4.86
N GLY A 35 -7.55 -5.52 4.28
CA GLY A 35 -8.25 -6.19 3.20
C GLY A 35 -8.27 -5.40 1.88
N LEU A 36 -7.57 -4.27 1.81
CA LEU A 36 -7.51 -3.40 0.64
C LEU A 36 -6.15 -3.54 -0.04
N ARG A 37 -6.18 -3.68 -1.36
CA ARG A 37 -4.96 -3.77 -2.17
C ARG A 37 -4.14 -2.48 -2.15
N ILE A 38 -4.82 -1.34 -2.05
CA ILE A 38 -4.21 -0.01 -2.04
C ILE A 38 -4.58 0.65 -0.70
N ASN A 39 -3.61 0.74 0.20
CA ASN A 39 -3.80 1.33 1.54
C ASN A 39 -3.37 2.79 1.62
N SER A 40 -2.54 3.25 0.69
CA SER A 40 -2.00 4.60 0.67
C SER A 40 -1.90 5.13 -0.76
N ALA A 41 -2.13 6.42 -0.95
CA ALA A 41 -1.87 7.12 -2.20
C ALA A 41 -0.38 7.07 -2.61
N ALA A 42 0.51 6.75 -1.68
CA ALA A 42 1.92 6.50 -1.97
C ALA A 42 2.16 5.17 -2.72
N ASP A 43 1.28 4.17 -2.53
CA ASP A 43 1.41 2.86 -3.19
C ASP A 43 0.93 2.91 -4.64
N ASP A 44 -0.17 3.63 -4.91
CA ASP A 44 -0.75 3.81 -6.24
C ASP A 44 -1.67 5.04 -6.27
N ALA A 45 -1.10 6.20 -6.63
CA ALA A 45 -1.84 7.46 -6.62
C ALA A 45 -2.99 7.49 -7.65
N SER A 46 -2.79 6.91 -8.84
CA SER A 46 -3.83 6.87 -9.88
C SER A 46 -4.90 5.83 -9.54
N GLY A 47 -4.51 4.67 -9.00
CA GLY A 47 -5.43 3.66 -8.50
C GLY A 47 -6.31 4.16 -7.35
N MET A 48 -5.74 4.91 -6.40
CA MET A 48 -6.50 5.58 -5.34
C MET A 48 -7.48 6.62 -5.90
N ALA A 49 -7.03 7.49 -6.82
CA ALA A 49 -7.89 8.53 -7.39
C ALA A 49 -9.09 7.93 -8.14
N ILE A 50 -8.88 6.84 -8.89
CA ILE A 50 -9.97 6.11 -9.55
C ILE A 50 -10.90 5.48 -8.51
N ALA A 51 -10.37 4.81 -7.49
CA ALA A 51 -11.16 4.21 -6.43
C ALA A 51 -12.04 5.25 -5.70
N ASP A 52 -11.48 6.42 -5.38
CA ASP A 52 -12.22 7.53 -4.77
C ASP A 52 -13.29 8.10 -5.71
N SER A 53 -12.98 8.24 -7.00
CA SER A 53 -13.97 8.69 -8.00
C SER A 53 -15.15 7.71 -8.11
N LEU A 54 -14.88 6.41 -8.11
CA LEU A 54 -15.91 5.36 -8.19
C LEU A 54 -16.70 5.30 -6.89
N ARG A 55 -16.05 5.49 -5.74
CA ARG A 55 -16.73 5.57 -4.44
C ARG A 55 -17.70 6.76 -4.40
N SER A 56 -17.26 7.92 -4.87
CA SER A 56 -18.09 9.13 -4.96
C SER A 56 -19.29 8.92 -5.89
N GLN A 57 -19.08 8.31 -7.06
CA GLN A 57 -20.17 7.95 -7.99
C GLN A 57 -21.16 6.98 -7.35
N ALA A 58 -20.69 5.93 -6.67
CA ALA A 58 -21.57 4.97 -5.99
C ALA A 58 -22.43 5.63 -4.91
N SER A 59 -21.86 6.51 -4.09
CA SER A 59 -22.61 7.29 -3.09
C SER A 59 -23.64 8.21 -3.74
N THR A 60 -23.26 8.88 -4.83
CA THR A 60 -24.17 9.79 -5.57
C THR A 60 -25.34 9.01 -6.18
N LEU A 61 -25.07 7.86 -6.80
CA LEU A 61 -26.11 6.98 -7.35
C LEU A 61 -27.05 6.46 -6.26
N GLY A 62 -26.52 6.08 -5.09
CA GLY A 62 -27.33 5.68 -3.94
C GLY A 62 -28.31 6.77 -3.50
N GLN A 63 -27.83 8.02 -3.40
CA GLN A 63 -28.70 9.14 -3.09
C GLN A 63 -29.72 9.43 -4.20
N ALA A 64 -29.31 9.33 -5.47
CA ALA A 64 -30.21 9.52 -6.61
C ALA A 64 -31.35 8.49 -6.62
N ILE A 65 -31.06 7.23 -6.27
CA ILE A 65 -32.07 6.18 -6.14
C ILE A 65 -33.03 6.50 -5.00
N ASN A 66 -32.54 6.89 -3.82
CA ASN A 66 -33.39 7.27 -2.70
C ASN A 66 -34.31 8.45 -3.06
N ASN A 67 -33.73 9.50 -3.65
CA ASN A 67 -34.50 10.65 -4.13
C ASN A 67 -35.57 10.27 -5.17
N GLY A 68 -35.28 9.28 -6.03
CA GLY A 68 -36.23 8.76 -7.01
C GLY A 68 -37.33 7.88 -6.42
N ASN A 69 -37.08 7.22 -5.29
CA ASN A 69 -38.09 6.47 -4.54
C ASN A 69 -38.96 7.36 -3.64
N ASP A 70 -38.43 8.51 -3.23
CA ASP A 70 -39.14 9.52 -2.42
C ASP A 70 -40.06 10.44 -3.25
N ALA A 71 -39.93 10.42 -4.58
CA ALA A 71 -40.71 11.22 -5.53
C ALA A 71 -41.99 10.51 -6.00
#